data_AF-A0A8T3W4Z0-F1
#
_entry.id   AF-A0A8T3W4Z0-F1
#
_cell.length_a   1.000
_cell.length_b   1.000
_cell.length_c   1.000
_cell.angle_alpha   90.00
_cell.angle_beta   90.00
_cell.angle_gamma   90.00
#
_symmetry.space_group_name_H-M   'P 1'
#
loop_
_entity.id
_entity.type
_entity.pdbx_description
1 polymer ?
#
loop_
_entity_poly.entity_id
_entity_poly.type
_entity_poly.pdbx_seq_one_letter_code
_entity_poly.pdbx_strand_id
1 'polypeptide(L)' 'MVTTIQVDEKTILLLKKLKEQLEASSYDEAITKVAIRHMKPQKSMAGSLKRYTGALSKEDILKDLRDKNDRI' A
#
# COMPACT_ATOMS: atom_id res chain seq x y z
N MET A 1 -24.61 -12.96 -2.94
CA MET A 1 -25.85 -12.25 -2.56
C MET A 1 -25.85 -10.94 -3.32
N VAL A 2 -26.89 -10.65 -4.10
CA VAL A 2 -26.98 -9.38 -4.83
C VAL A 2 -27.54 -8.34 -3.88
N THR A 3 -26.86 -7.20 -3.75
CA THR A 3 -27.27 -6.12 -2.85
C THR A 3 -27.49 -4.87 -3.68
N THR A 4 -28.69 -4.30 -3.62
CA THR A 4 -28.99 -3.04 -4.29
C THR A 4 -28.61 -1.90 -3.36
N ILE A 5 -27.78 -0.98 -3.85
CA ILE A 5 -27.39 0.24 -3.14
C ILE A 5 -27.87 1.44 -3.93
N GLN A 6 -28.44 2.41 -3.22
CA GLN A 6 -28.78 3.72 -3.80
C GLN A 6 -27.57 4.64 -3.69
N VAL A 7 -27.21 5.28 -4.78
CA VAL A 7 -26.07 6.20 -4.85
C VAL A 7 -26.46 7.44 -5.64
N ASP A 8 -25.86 8.57 -5.29
CA ASP A 8 -25.97 9.81 -6.07
C ASP A 8 -25.42 9.61 -7.48
N GLU A 9 -26.00 10.32 -8.45
CA GLU A 9 -25.56 10.35 -9.84
C GLU A 9 -24.09 10.78 -9.97
N LYS A 10 -23.64 11.72 -9.13
CA LYS A 10 -22.22 12.11 -9.06
C LYS A 10 -21.31 10.93 -8.70
N THR A 11 -21.77 10.07 -7.80
CA THR A 11 -21.04 8.88 -7.36
C THR A 11 -20.97 7.83 -8.48
N ILE A 12 -22.03 7.68 -9.28
CA ILE A 12 -22.02 6.81 -10.46
C ILE A 12 -21.00 7.28 -11.49
N LEU A 13 -20.93 8.60 -11.75
CA LEU A 13 -19.92 9.17 -12.65
C LEU A 13 -18.49 8.89 -12.17
N LEU A 14 -18.26 9.00 -10.86
CA LEU A 14 -16.98 8.67 -10.25
C LEU A 14 -16.63 7.19 -10.40
N LEU A 15 -17.61 6.30 -10.16
CA LEU A 15 -17.46 4.85 -10.35
C LEU A 15 -17.15 4.46 -11.79
N LYS A 16 -17.76 5.12 -12.79
CA LYS A 16 -17.43 4.92 -14.21
C LYS A 16 -15.98 5.27 -14.50
N LYS A 17 -15.52 6.44 -14.07
CA LYS A 17 -14.11 6.86 -14.23
C LYS A 17 -13.15 5.89 -13.53
N LEU A 18 -13.48 5.46 -12.32
CA LEU A 18 -12.67 4.49 -11.57
C LEU A 18 -12.61 3.14 -12.27
N LYS A 19 -13.71 2.67 -12.85
CA LYS A 19 -13.77 1.42 -13.60
C LYS A 19 -12.81 1.45 -14.79
N GLU A 20 -12.81 2.55 -15.55
CA GLU A 20 -11.89 2.76 -16.68
C GLU A 20 -10.43 2.83 -16.22
N GLN A 21 -10.13 3.63 -15.19
CA GLN A 21 -8.77 3.79 -14.68
C GLN A 21 -8.17 2.52 -14.08
N LEU A 22 -9.00 1.64 -13.52
CA LEU A 22 -8.58 0.39 -12.89
C LEU A 22 -8.74 -0.82 -13.81
N GLU A 23 -9.12 -0.60 -15.07
CA GLU A 23 -9.41 -1.62 -16.08
C GLU A 23 -10.29 -2.74 -15.49
N ALA A 24 -11.32 -2.36 -14.73
CA ALA A 24 -12.19 -3.29 -14.04
C ALA A 24 -13.33 -3.74 -14.95
N SER A 25 -13.68 -5.02 -14.89
CA SER A 25 -14.76 -5.61 -15.69
C SER A 25 -16.14 -5.19 -15.18
N SER A 26 -16.28 -5.00 -13.87
CA SER A 26 -17.53 -4.60 -13.20
C SER A 26 -17.33 -3.45 -12.19
N TYR A 27 -18.43 -2.80 -11.80
CA TYR A 27 -18.39 -1.79 -10.74
C TYR A 27 -18.01 -2.40 -9.38
N ASP A 28 -18.50 -3.62 -9.09
CA ASP A 28 -18.15 -4.36 -7.87
C ASP A 28 -16.65 -4.64 -7.80
N GLU A 29 -16.03 -5.00 -8.92
CA GLU A 29 -14.59 -5.21 -8.99
C GLU A 29 -13.82 -3.89 -8.76
N ALA A 30 -14.30 -2.78 -9.33
CA ALA A 30 -13.71 -1.46 -9.10
C ALA A 30 -13.80 -1.06 -7.62
N ILE A 31 -14.97 -1.23 -6.98
CA ILE A 31 -15.18 -0.96 -5.55
C ILE A 31 -14.26 -1.82 -4.70
N THR A 32 -14.16 -3.12 -5.01
CA THR A 32 -13.32 -4.07 -4.28
C THR A 32 -11.84 -3.70 -4.39
N LYS A 33 -11.35 -3.36 -5.60
CA LYS A 33 -9.96 -2.91 -5.81
C LYS A 33 -9.63 -1.67 -4.99
N VAL A 34 -10.55 -0.70 -4.94
CA VAL A 34 -10.39 0.53 -4.15
C VAL A 34 -10.39 0.22 -2.65
N ALA A 35 -11.38 -0.54 -2.17
CA ALA A 35 -11.49 -0.92 -0.77
C ALA A 35 -10.23 -1.68 -0.30
N ILE A 36 -9.75 -2.65 -1.07
CA ILE A 36 -8.53 -3.39 -0.75
C ILE A 36 -7.30 -2.47 -0.73
N ARG A 37 -7.18 -1.49 -1.63
CA ARG A 37 -6.06 -0.51 -1.59
C ARG A 37 -6.05 0.29 -0.30
N HIS A 38 -7.22 0.71 0.19
CA HIS A 38 -7.34 1.48 1.44
C HIS A 38 -7.26 0.60 2.70
N MET A 39 -7.70 -0.65 2.62
CA MET A 39 -7.67 -1.60 3.74
C MET A 39 -6.32 -2.29 3.92
N LYS A 40 -5.47 -2.34 2.89
CA LYS A 40 -4.09 -2.81 3.07
C LYS A 40 -3.41 -1.85 4.04
N PRO A 41 -3.01 -2.29 5.26
CA PRO A 41 -2.17 -1.46 6.10
C PRO A 41 -0.95 -1.14 5.24
N GLN A 42 -0.62 0.16 5.12
CA GLN A 42 0.67 0.53 4.57
C GLN A 42 1.69 -0.25 5.39
N LYS A 43 2.31 -1.27 4.77
CA LYS A 43 3.38 -2.03 5.41
C LYS A 43 4.48 -1.01 5.66
N SER A 44 4.49 -0.42 6.85
CA SER A 44 5.56 0.42 7.31
C SER A 44 6.84 -0.41 7.17
N MET A 45 7.76 0.06 6.34
CA MET A 45 9.09 -0.55 6.20
C MET A 45 9.82 -0.68 7.54
N ALA A 46 9.37 0.01 8.59
CA ALA A 46 9.91 -0.11 9.94
C ALA A 46 9.78 -1.54 10.50
N GLY A 47 8.75 -2.30 10.11
CA GLY A 47 8.56 -3.67 10.59
C GLY A 47 9.41 -4.71 9.86
N SER A 48 9.65 -4.52 8.55
CA SER A 48 10.46 -5.44 7.74
C SER A 48 11.95 -5.27 7.99
N LEU A 49 12.45 -4.03 8.15
CA LEU A 49 13.84 -3.78 8.53
C LEU A 49 14.19 -4.47 9.86
N LYS A 50 13.30 -4.42 10.85
CA LYS A 50 13.52 -5.05 12.17
C LYS A 50 13.73 -6.58 12.09
N ARG A 51 13.20 -7.25 11.07
CA ARG A 51 13.42 -8.70 10.82
C ARG A 51 14.74 -8.98 10.11
N TYR A 52 15.17 -8.08 9.21
CA TYR A 52 16.43 -8.25 8.47
C TYR A 52 17.65 -7.74 9.23
N THR A 53 17.50 -6.71 10.07
CA THR A 53 18.60 -6.09 10.82
C THR A 53 18.70 -6.57 12.25
N GLY A 54 18.00 -7.64 12.65
CA GLY A 54 18.15 -8.34 13.93
C GLY A 54 18.59 -7.45 15.10
N ALA A 55 17.73 -6.53 15.54
CA ALA A 55 18.01 -5.62 16.67
C ALA A 55 19.37 -4.88 16.63
N LEU A 56 19.96 -4.66 15.45
CA LEU A 56 21.12 -3.81 15.30
C LEU A 56 20.74 -2.41 15.74
N SER A 57 21.44 -1.95 16.78
CA SER A 57 21.30 -0.61 17.29
C SER A 57 21.71 0.38 16.21
N LYS A 58 21.19 1.61 16.29
CA LYS A 58 21.48 2.64 15.28
C LYS A 58 22.99 2.94 15.27
N GLU A 59 23.64 2.79 16.43
CA GLU A 59 25.08 2.86 16.62
C GLU A 59 25.85 1.81 15.80
N ASP A 60 25.40 0.56 15.78
CA ASP A 60 26.08 -0.53 15.06
C ASP A 60 26.02 -0.34 13.54
N ILE A 61 24.88 0.14 13.03
CA ILE A 61 24.70 0.43 11.60
C ILE A 61 25.61 1.59 11.17
N LEU A 62 25.69 2.64 11.99
CA LEU A 62 26.54 3.80 11.73
C LEU A 62 28.03 3.44 11.79
N LYS A 63 28.41 2.54 12.70
CA LYS A 63 29.77 2.04 12.81
C LYS A 63 30.18 1.22 11.59
N ASP A 64 29.33 0.30 11.13
CA ASP A 64 29.62 -0.53 9.95
C ASP A 64 29.73 0.30 8.66
N LEU A 65 28.96 1.38 8.53
CA LEU A 65 29.07 2.32 7.41
C LEU A 65 30.36 3.15 7.47
N ARG A 66 30.80 3.55 8.67
CA ARG A 66 32.06 4.29 8.87
C ARG A 66 33.27 3.41 8.56
N ASP A 67 33.30 2.20 9.10
CA ASP A 67 34.40 1.25 8.90
C ASP A 67 34.55 0.80 7.44
N LYS A 68 33.46 0.83 6.64
CA LYS A 68 33.51 0.56 5.19
C LYS A 68 34.10 1.73 4.39
N ASN A 69 33.84 2.97 4.80
CA ASN A 69 34.40 4.15 4.14
C ASN A 69 35.88 4.38 4.50
N ASP A 70 36.33 3.95 5.69
CA ASP A 70 37.72 4.09 6.13
C ASP A 70 38.66 2.98 5.57
N ARG A 71 38.12 1.98 4.85
CA ARG A 71 38.89 0.89 4.20
C ARG A 71 39.22 1.15 2.73
N ILE A 72 38.94 2.35 2.21
CA ILE A 72 39.26 2.78 0.84
C ILE A 72 40.43 3.76 0.89
#